data_AF-A0A6G0QWI3-F1
#
_entry.id   AF-A0A6G0QWI3-F1
#
_cell.length_a   1.000
_cell.length_b   1.000
_cell.length_c   1.000
_cell.angle_alpha   90.00
_cell.angle_beta   90.00
_cell.angle_gamma   90.00
#
_symmetry.space_group_name_H-M   'P 1'
#
loop_
_entity.id
_entity.type
_entity.pdbx_description
1 polymer ?
#
loop_
_entity_poly.entity_id
_entity_poly.type
_entity_poly.pdbx_seq_one_letter_code
_entity_poly.pdbx_strand_id
1 'polypeptide(L)'
;MAEVSQSPTNKRFDALSALDNAKFSKAHVKAILVAGSGFFVDSYDNFVIGLMVPMIAYEYFGKSSLSTRADGWVKAASSYGNAVGQISFAILGDILGRKRIYGIELMVLIGGALLCAFASWPVNGEGNNLLIMLSIWRFVLGVGIGGDYPVSAVITSEFASSKRRGTMIATVFAMQGLGIIAGAVMAIVVLAGAKNSILDNGASSLGYCWRTLAAFGAVPALAAVYWRLKIPETPRYAIDVLKDAEEGARAATQFLASDKLTTDMYSHGDGKSGFFENFSYSFRNHFNKWANL
;
A
#
# COMPACT_ATOMS: atom_id res chain seq x y z
N MET A 1 -15.53 -17.58 45.77
CA MET A 1 -15.13 -16.34 45.07
C MET A 1 -15.61 -16.49 43.64
N ALA A 2 -16.71 -15.81 43.28
CA ALA A 2 -17.25 -15.86 41.93
C ALA A 2 -16.37 -15.00 41.02
N GLU A 3 -15.84 -15.58 39.95
CA GLU A 3 -15.24 -14.84 38.83
C GLU A 3 -16.29 -13.85 38.31
N VAL A 4 -16.04 -12.57 38.51
CA VAL A 4 -16.84 -11.49 37.93
C VAL A 4 -16.60 -11.56 36.43
N SER A 5 -17.52 -12.22 35.72
CA SER A 5 -17.65 -12.16 34.27
C SER A 5 -17.75 -10.69 33.85
N GLN A 6 -16.62 -10.09 33.48
CA GLN A 6 -16.56 -8.72 32.98
C GLN A 6 -17.47 -8.60 31.75
N SER A 7 -18.46 -7.71 31.81
CA SER A 7 -19.38 -7.48 30.70
C SER A 7 -18.61 -7.01 29.45
N PRO A 8 -19.06 -7.38 28.24
CA PRO A 8 -18.39 -7.03 26.98
C PRO A 8 -18.13 -5.52 26.82
N THR A 9 -19.02 -4.71 27.39
CA THR A 9 -18.97 -3.24 27.36
C THR A 9 -17.80 -2.67 28.14
N ASN A 10 -17.46 -3.26 29.30
CA ASN A 10 -16.34 -2.80 30.12
C ASN A 10 -15.00 -3.14 29.46
N LYS A 11 -14.88 -4.33 28.84
CA LYS A 11 -13.68 -4.73 28.10
C LYS A 11 -13.39 -3.81 26.90
N ARG A 12 -14.44 -3.37 26.18
CA ARG A 12 -14.31 -2.38 25.10
C ARG A 12 -13.77 -1.05 25.60
N PHE A 13 -14.35 -0.54 26.69
CA PHE A 13 -13.96 0.76 27.23
C PHE A 13 -12.51 0.74 27.74
N ASP A 14 -12.12 -0.33 28.42
CA ASP A 14 -10.75 -0.51 28.93
C ASP A 14 -9.72 -0.66 27.80
N ALA A 15 -10.04 -1.44 26.75
CA ALA A 15 -9.14 -1.63 25.61
C ALA A 15 -8.92 -0.34 24.81
N LEU A 16 -9.98 0.43 24.55
CA LEU A 16 -9.88 1.73 23.86
C LEU A 16 -9.14 2.76 24.72
N SER A 17 -9.43 2.81 26.02
CA SER A 17 -8.77 3.72 26.96
C SER A 17 -7.28 3.40 27.14
N ALA A 18 -6.90 2.13 27.10
CA ALA A 18 -5.50 1.70 27.13
C ALA A 18 -4.75 2.12 25.85
N LEU A 19 -5.41 2.04 24.69
CA LEU A 19 -4.85 2.49 23.41
C LEU A 19 -4.65 4.01 23.40
N ASP A 20 -5.63 4.77 23.89
CA ASP A 20 -5.58 6.24 23.92
C ASP A 20 -4.50 6.78 24.87
N ASN A 21 -4.24 6.08 25.97
CA ASN A 21 -3.24 6.45 26.98
C ASN A 21 -1.84 5.85 26.74
N ALA A 22 -1.64 5.09 25.66
CA ALA A 22 -0.36 4.43 25.39
C ALA A 22 0.78 5.44 25.18
N LYS A 23 1.91 5.23 25.89
CA LYS A 23 3.14 6.01 25.67
C LYS A 23 3.78 5.62 24.34
N PHE A 24 4.42 6.58 23.67
CA PHE A 24 5.16 6.32 22.44
C PHE A 24 6.26 5.30 22.69
N SER A 25 6.28 4.27 21.85
CA SER A 25 7.09 3.07 22.02
C SER A 25 7.65 2.60 20.67
N LYS A 26 8.53 1.60 20.68
CA LYS A 26 9.07 0.97 19.48
C LYS A 26 7.97 0.41 18.55
N ALA A 27 6.81 0.05 19.10
CA ALA A 27 5.65 -0.39 18.33
C ALA A 27 5.10 0.73 17.42
N HIS A 28 5.08 1.97 17.90
CA HIS A 28 4.64 3.12 17.11
C HIS A 28 5.61 3.42 15.96
N VAL A 29 6.92 3.34 16.21
CA VAL A 29 7.94 3.48 15.16
C VAL A 29 7.82 2.37 14.12
N LYS A 30 7.62 1.12 14.56
CA LYS A 30 7.41 -0.02 13.66
C LYS A 30 6.14 0.17 12.82
N ALA A 31 5.04 0.63 13.42
CA ALA A 31 3.81 0.93 12.70
C ALA A 31 4.01 2.04 11.64
N ILE A 32 4.74 3.10 11.99
CA ILE A 32 5.09 4.18 11.05
C ILE A 32 5.93 3.64 9.90
N LEU A 33 6.93 2.80 10.15
CA LEU A 33 7.77 2.23 9.08
C LEU A 33 6.97 1.29 8.18
N VAL A 34 6.05 0.49 8.74
CA VAL A 34 5.24 -0.46 7.98
C VAL A 34 4.17 0.26 7.14
N ALA A 35 3.44 1.21 7.72
CA ALA A 35 2.49 2.04 6.97
C ALA A 35 3.22 2.94 5.97
N GLY A 36 4.30 3.57 6.39
CA GLY A 36 5.12 4.46 5.58
C GLY A 36 5.82 3.80 4.39
N SER A 37 6.06 2.48 4.45
CA SER A 37 6.65 1.74 3.33
C SER A 37 5.81 1.80 2.05
N GLY A 38 4.48 1.87 2.14
CA GLY A 38 3.62 1.97 0.96
C GLY A 38 3.69 3.36 0.33
N PHE A 39 3.62 4.42 1.15
CA PHE A 39 3.84 5.80 0.69
C PHE A 39 5.26 6.04 0.14
N PHE A 40 6.26 5.36 0.71
CA PHE A 40 7.61 5.35 0.15
C PHE A 40 7.61 4.79 -1.27
N VAL A 41 6.98 3.63 -1.49
CA VAL A 41 6.94 2.97 -2.81
C VAL A 41 6.12 3.78 -3.82
N ASP A 42 5.00 4.36 -3.39
CA ASP A 42 4.19 5.24 -4.23
C ASP A 42 5.00 6.42 -4.79
N SER A 43 5.68 7.14 -3.91
CA SER A 43 6.48 8.30 -4.31
C SER A 43 7.73 7.91 -5.09
N TYR A 44 8.33 6.77 -4.77
CA TYR A 44 9.41 6.19 -5.57
C TYR A 44 8.95 5.96 -7.02
N ASP A 45 7.86 5.23 -7.24
CA ASP A 45 7.39 4.89 -8.59
C ASP A 45 6.98 6.13 -9.40
N ASN A 46 6.19 7.01 -8.81
CA ASN A 46 5.71 8.22 -9.49
C ASN A 46 6.85 9.18 -9.84
N PHE A 47 7.96 9.15 -9.10
CA PHE A 47 9.16 9.92 -9.44
C PHE A 47 10.01 9.24 -10.52
N VAL A 48 10.30 7.95 -10.34
CA VAL A 48 11.26 7.20 -11.17
C VAL A 48 10.78 7.05 -12.61
N ILE A 49 9.47 7.01 -12.86
CA ILE A 49 8.95 7.01 -14.24
C ILE A 49 9.41 8.23 -15.06
N GLY A 50 9.60 9.39 -14.41
CA GLY A 50 10.14 10.60 -15.04
C GLY A 50 11.58 10.42 -15.53
N LEU A 51 12.32 9.51 -14.91
CA LEU A 51 13.70 9.16 -15.28
C LEU A 51 13.74 8.00 -16.27
N MET A 52 12.81 7.05 -16.18
CA MET A 52 12.72 5.89 -17.08
C MET A 52 12.28 6.28 -18.49
N VAL A 53 11.29 7.17 -18.64
CA VAL A 53 10.72 7.50 -19.96
C VAL A 53 11.77 8.06 -20.94
N PRO A 54 12.68 8.98 -20.55
CA PRO A 54 13.77 9.39 -21.41
C PRO A 54 14.71 8.24 -21.82
N MET A 55 14.98 7.28 -20.93
CA MET A 55 15.79 6.11 -21.25
C MET A 55 15.11 5.24 -22.31
N ILE A 56 13.81 5.00 -22.15
CA ILE A 56 12.99 4.25 -23.10
C ILE A 56 12.90 4.97 -24.45
N ALA A 57 12.76 6.29 -24.45
CA ALA A 57 12.75 7.12 -25.66
C ALA A 57 14.05 6.96 -26.46
N TYR A 58 15.19 6.96 -25.77
CA TYR A 58 16.49 6.82 -26.40
C TYR A 58 16.69 5.40 -26.94
N GLU A 59 16.35 4.38 -26.16
CA GLU A 59 16.52 2.97 -26.51
C GLU A 59 15.66 2.54 -27.72
N TYR A 60 14.37 2.87 -27.72
CA TYR A 60 13.43 2.33 -28.71
C TYR A 60 13.04 3.30 -29.82
N PHE A 61 13.26 4.60 -29.63
CA PHE A 61 12.88 5.64 -30.60
C PHE A 61 14.07 6.46 -31.10
N GLY A 62 15.27 6.26 -30.54
CA GLY A 62 16.47 7.04 -30.90
C GLY A 62 16.34 8.53 -30.60
N LYS A 63 15.44 8.91 -29.68
CA LYS A 63 15.11 10.30 -29.35
C LYS A 63 15.40 10.60 -27.89
N SER A 64 15.69 11.85 -27.56
CA SER A 64 15.85 12.29 -26.17
C SER A 64 14.52 12.32 -25.40
N SER A 65 13.39 12.34 -26.10
CA SER A 65 12.05 12.36 -25.49
C SER A 65 11.00 11.69 -26.38
N LEU A 66 9.94 11.22 -25.73
CA LEU A 66 8.74 10.74 -26.42
C LEU A 66 7.86 11.92 -26.88
N SER A 67 6.90 11.63 -27.76
CA SER A 67 5.83 12.61 -28.06
C SER A 67 5.07 12.99 -26.78
N THR A 68 4.61 14.24 -26.68
CA THR A 68 3.87 14.75 -25.51
C THR A 68 2.72 13.85 -25.10
N ARG A 69 2.02 13.27 -26.09
CA ARG A 69 0.90 12.34 -25.85
C ARG A 69 1.38 11.03 -25.22
N ALA A 70 2.42 10.41 -25.76
CA ALA A 70 2.94 9.14 -25.25
C ALA A 70 3.58 9.30 -23.86
N ASP A 71 4.36 10.37 -23.66
CA ASP A 71 4.96 10.71 -22.36
C ASP A 71 3.87 10.91 -21.28
N GLY A 72 2.84 11.70 -21.61
CA GLY A 72 1.72 11.95 -20.72
C GLY A 72 0.95 10.69 -20.35
N TRP A 73 0.64 9.83 -21.33
CA TRP A 73 -0.12 8.59 -21.08
C TRP A 73 0.61 7.61 -20.16
N VAL A 74 1.90 7.36 -20.41
CA VAL A 74 2.69 6.41 -19.60
C VAL A 74 2.82 6.89 -18.16
N LYS A 75 3.03 8.19 -17.96
CA LYS A 75 3.13 8.80 -16.62
C LYS A 75 1.78 8.83 -15.91
N ALA A 76 0.71 9.24 -16.60
CA ALA A 76 -0.61 9.38 -16.01
C ALA A 76 -1.30 8.04 -15.70
N ALA A 77 -0.91 6.94 -16.36
CA ALA A 77 -1.52 5.63 -16.17
C ALA A 77 -1.51 5.16 -14.70
N SER A 78 -0.43 5.40 -13.96
CA SER A 78 -0.37 5.08 -12.52
C SER A 78 -1.33 5.94 -11.70
N SER A 79 -1.48 7.23 -12.03
CA SER A 79 -2.41 8.14 -11.35
C SER A 79 -3.87 7.73 -11.57
N TYR A 80 -4.24 7.34 -12.80
CA TYR A 80 -5.57 6.80 -13.09
C TYR A 80 -5.83 5.49 -12.34
N GLY A 81 -4.84 4.59 -12.32
CA GLY A 81 -4.89 3.36 -11.53
C GLY A 81 -5.08 3.64 -10.05
N ASN A 82 -4.34 4.62 -9.50
CA ASN A 82 -4.43 5.04 -8.11
C ASN A 82 -5.84 5.52 -7.75
N ALA A 83 -6.46 6.37 -8.56
CA ALA A 83 -7.83 6.82 -8.34
C ALA A 83 -8.84 5.65 -8.31
N VAL A 84 -8.71 4.71 -9.24
CA VAL A 84 -9.55 3.50 -9.28
C VAL A 84 -9.29 2.60 -8.07
N GLY A 85 -8.03 2.43 -7.69
CA GLY A 85 -7.59 1.66 -6.54
C GLY A 85 -8.18 2.19 -5.23
N GLN A 86 -8.09 3.50 -4.99
CA GLN A 86 -8.63 4.12 -3.78
C GLN A 86 -10.12 3.82 -3.58
N ILE A 87 -10.93 3.97 -4.63
CA ILE A 87 -12.37 3.70 -4.56
C ILE A 87 -12.64 2.21 -4.37
N SER A 88 -11.98 1.36 -5.17
CA SER A 88 -12.21 -0.07 -5.17
C SER A 88 -11.80 -0.72 -3.85
N PHE A 89 -10.61 -0.41 -3.35
CA PHE A 89 -10.08 -0.97 -2.11
C PHE A 89 -10.72 -0.36 -0.85
N ALA A 90 -11.26 0.87 -0.92
CA ALA A 90 -12.09 1.39 0.16
C ALA A 90 -13.35 0.53 0.36
N ILE A 91 -14.08 0.25 -0.73
CA ILE A 91 -15.29 -0.60 -0.69
C ILE A 91 -14.93 -2.04 -0.31
N LEU A 92 -13.87 -2.59 -0.91
CA LEU A 92 -13.42 -3.96 -0.61
C LEU A 92 -12.94 -4.08 0.85
N GLY A 93 -12.31 -3.04 1.41
CA GLY A 93 -11.92 -2.97 2.82
C GLY A 93 -13.11 -3.12 3.76
N ASP A 94 -14.23 -2.49 3.40
CA ASP A 94 -15.49 -2.61 4.13
C ASP A 94 -16.12 -3.99 4.05
N ILE A 95 -15.99 -4.67 2.91
CA ILE A 95 -16.61 -5.98 2.65
C ILE A 95 -15.78 -7.17 3.15
N LEU A 96 -14.48 -7.18 2.87
CA LEU A 96 -13.60 -8.34 3.06
C LEU A 96 -12.76 -8.27 4.34
N GLY A 97 -12.78 -7.15 5.05
CA GLY A 97 -11.98 -6.91 6.25
C GLY A 97 -10.64 -6.24 5.95
N ARG A 98 -10.07 -5.55 6.95
CA ARG A 98 -8.95 -4.62 6.75
C ARG A 98 -7.65 -5.38 6.56
N LYS A 99 -7.42 -6.47 7.31
CA LYS A 99 -6.21 -7.29 7.19
C LYS A 99 -6.10 -7.98 5.82
N ARG A 100 -7.20 -8.54 5.32
CA ARG A 100 -7.19 -9.30 4.05
C ARG A 100 -6.92 -8.38 2.87
N ILE A 101 -7.52 -7.20 2.87
CA ILE A 101 -7.33 -6.19 1.83
C ILE A 101 -5.92 -5.61 1.87
N TYR A 102 -5.33 -5.44 3.05
CA TYR A 102 -3.94 -5.00 3.18
C TYR A 102 -2.93 -5.99 2.57
N GLY A 103 -3.22 -7.29 2.63
CA GLY A 103 -2.40 -8.28 1.91
C GLY A 103 -2.60 -8.25 0.40
N ILE A 104 -3.85 -8.11 -0.06
CA ILE A 104 -4.19 -8.14 -1.49
C ILE A 104 -3.62 -6.92 -2.22
N GLU A 105 -3.78 -5.71 -1.68
CA GLU A 105 -3.23 -4.49 -2.30
C GLU A 105 -1.71 -4.60 -2.47
N LEU A 106 -1.03 -5.12 -1.46
CA LEU A 106 0.42 -5.26 -1.46
C LEU A 106 0.89 -6.25 -2.55
N MET A 107 0.14 -7.34 -2.74
CA MET A 107 0.43 -8.30 -3.82
C MET A 107 0.20 -7.69 -5.21
N VAL A 108 -0.83 -6.86 -5.37
CA VAL A 108 -1.08 -6.13 -6.63
C VAL A 108 0.03 -5.12 -6.90
N LEU A 109 0.49 -4.41 -5.86
CA LEU A 109 1.58 -3.45 -5.96
C LEU A 109 2.91 -4.13 -6.33
N ILE A 110 3.29 -5.22 -5.64
CA ILE A 110 4.51 -5.98 -5.95
C ILE A 110 4.42 -6.57 -7.36
N GLY A 111 3.29 -7.20 -7.69
CA GLY A 111 3.04 -7.76 -9.02
C GLY A 111 3.14 -6.71 -10.10
N GLY A 112 2.49 -5.56 -9.93
CA GLY A 112 2.55 -4.43 -10.86
C GLY A 112 3.97 -3.92 -11.08
N ALA A 113 4.77 -3.78 -10.02
CA ALA A 113 6.16 -3.32 -10.11
C ALA A 113 7.04 -4.30 -10.89
N LEU A 114 6.91 -5.60 -10.59
CA LEU A 114 7.63 -6.65 -11.30
C LEU A 114 7.17 -6.79 -12.75
N LEU A 115 5.89 -6.64 -13.03
CA LEU A 115 5.35 -6.66 -14.40
C LEU A 115 5.84 -5.45 -15.21
N CYS A 116 5.90 -4.26 -14.62
CA CYS A 116 6.54 -3.10 -15.24
C CYS A 116 7.99 -3.40 -15.64
N ALA A 117 8.75 -4.05 -14.76
CA ALA A 117 10.17 -4.36 -14.98
C ALA A 117 10.41 -5.49 -16.00
N PHE A 118 9.67 -6.60 -15.89
CA PHE A 118 9.97 -7.84 -16.61
C PHE A 118 8.99 -8.14 -17.76
N ALA A 119 7.72 -7.76 -17.62
CA ALA A 119 6.68 -8.08 -18.60
C ALA A 119 6.51 -7.01 -19.69
N SER A 120 7.10 -5.83 -19.54
CA SER A 120 7.11 -4.78 -20.57
C SER A 120 8.16 -5.10 -21.63
N TRP A 121 7.81 -5.75 -22.73
CA TRP A 121 8.74 -6.09 -23.82
C TRP A 121 8.25 -5.55 -25.16
N PRO A 122 9.14 -5.13 -26.09
CA PRO A 122 8.75 -4.74 -27.43
C PRO A 122 8.31 -5.97 -28.24
N VAL A 123 7.01 -6.25 -28.27
CA VAL A 123 6.46 -7.27 -29.17
C VAL A 123 6.68 -6.80 -30.60
N ASN A 124 7.33 -7.65 -31.42
CA ASN A 124 7.74 -7.38 -32.80
C ASN A 124 8.79 -6.25 -32.99
N GLY A 125 9.50 -5.86 -31.93
CA GLY A 125 10.53 -4.80 -32.00
C GLY A 125 9.96 -3.37 -32.05
N GLU A 126 8.64 -3.20 -31.93
CA GLU A 126 8.01 -1.88 -31.93
C GLU A 126 8.01 -1.26 -30.53
N GLY A 127 8.64 -0.10 -30.38
CA GLY A 127 8.66 0.66 -29.12
C GLY A 127 7.26 1.07 -28.63
N ASN A 128 6.29 1.27 -29.54
CA ASN A 128 4.91 1.64 -29.17
C ASN A 128 4.21 0.54 -28.36
N ASN A 129 4.41 -0.73 -28.70
CA ASN A 129 3.81 -1.86 -27.98
C ASN A 129 4.35 -1.95 -26.55
N LEU A 130 5.65 -1.66 -26.37
CA LEU A 130 6.25 -1.57 -25.05
C LEU A 130 5.61 -0.46 -24.21
N LEU A 131 5.38 0.74 -24.78
CA LEU A 131 4.74 1.84 -24.05
C LEU A 131 3.30 1.51 -23.65
N ILE A 132 2.55 0.80 -24.50
CA ILE A 132 1.20 0.36 -24.19
C ILE A 132 1.22 -0.66 -23.04
N MET A 133 2.04 -1.71 -23.13
CA MET A 133 2.16 -2.71 -22.07
C MET A 133 2.62 -2.08 -20.76
N LEU A 134 3.64 -1.22 -20.81
CA LEU A 134 4.11 -0.49 -19.64
C LEU A 134 3.00 0.36 -19.02
N SER A 135 2.20 1.04 -19.83
CA SER A 135 1.05 1.83 -19.34
C SER A 135 0.01 0.95 -18.65
N ILE A 136 -0.29 -0.23 -19.20
CA ILE A 136 -1.22 -1.19 -18.59
C ILE A 136 -0.69 -1.67 -17.23
N TRP A 137 0.57 -2.08 -17.16
CA TRP A 137 1.18 -2.53 -15.91
C TRP A 137 1.31 -1.40 -14.88
N ARG A 138 1.56 -0.17 -15.33
CA ARG A 138 1.53 1.02 -14.47
C ARG A 138 0.14 1.32 -13.94
N PHE A 139 -0.91 1.08 -14.73
CA PHE A 139 -2.27 1.18 -14.24
C PHE A 139 -2.54 0.13 -13.14
N VAL A 140 -2.14 -1.13 -13.34
CA VAL A 140 -2.27 -2.20 -12.32
C VAL A 140 -1.47 -1.89 -11.06
N LEU A 141 -0.23 -1.44 -11.21
CA LEU A 141 0.60 -0.95 -10.10
C LEU A 141 -0.11 0.19 -9.36
N GLY A 142 -0.62 1.18 -10.10
CA GLY A 142 -1.36 2.31 -9.57
C GLY A 142 -2.56 1.87 -8.75
N VAL A 143 -3.30 0.85 -9.20
CA VAL A 143 -4.42 0.25 -8.45
C VAL A 143 -3.97 -0.31 -7.10
N GLY A 144 -2.82 -0.98 -7.04
CA GLY A 144 -2.22 -1.45 -5.78
C GLY A 144 -1.85 -0.30 -4.85
N ILE A 145 -1.11 0.69 -5.37
CA ILE A 145 -0.75 1.92 -4.63
C ILE A 145 -1.99 2.62 -4.05
N GLY A 146 -3.05 2.75 -4.85
CA GLY A 146 -4.27 3.41 -4.41
C GLY A 146 -5.01 2.66 -3.31
N GLY A 147 -4.84 1.35 -3.20
CA GLY A 147 -5.39 0.57 -2.08
C GLY A 147 -4.72 0.87 -0.75
N ASP A 148 -3.45 1.25 -0.75
CA ASP A 148 -2.70 1.54 0.47
C ASP A 148 -3.22 2.79 1.20
N TYR A 149 -3.74 3.79 0.46
CA TYR A 149 -4.28 5.04 1.03
C TYR A 149 -5.45 4.82 2.01
N PRO A 150 -6.60 4.24 1.59
CA PRO A 150 -7.72 4.02 2.49
C PRO A 150 -7.38 3.00 3.58
N VAL A 151 -6.62 1.95 3.26
CA VAL A 151 -6.30 0.89 4.23
C VAL A 151 -5.34 1.39 5.31
N SER A 152 -4.25 2.07 4.92
CA SER A 152 -3.30 2.64 5.87
C SER A 152 -3.94 3.76 6.70
N ALA A 153 -4.83 4.57 6.12
CA ALA A 153 -5.58 5.57 6.88
C ALA A 153 -6.47 4.93 7.95
N VAL A 154 -7.23 3.88 7.61
CA VAL A 154 -8.10 3.17 8.54
C VAL A 154 -7.28 2.48 9.63
N ILE A 155 -6.30 1.64 9.27
CA ILE A 155 -5.45 0.92 10.23
C ILE A 155 -4.76 1.90 11.17
N THR A 156 -4.08 2.92 10.65
CA THR A 156 -3.38 3.90 11.50
C THR A 156 -4.35 4.66 12.40
N SER A 157 -5.54 5.01 11.90
CA SER A 157 -6.55 5.71 12.70
C SER A 157 -7.13 4.88 13.84
N GLU A 158 -7.27 3.57 13.64
CA GLU A 158 -7.86 2.66 14.61
C GLU A 158 -6.84 2.21 15.66
N PHE A 159 -5.55 2.21 15.32
CA PHE A 159 -4.45 1.89 16.24
C PHE A 159 -3.81 3.10 16.94
N ALA A 160 -4.06 4.34 16.50
CA ALA A 160 -3.43 5.53 17.06
C ALA A 160 -4.18 6.14 18.26
N SER A 161 -3.42 6.52 19.29
CA SER A 161 -3.86 7.40 20.38
C SER A 161 -4.31 8.77 19.86
N SER A 162 -5.47 9.23 20.32
CA SER A 162 -6.11 10.51 19.94
C SER A 162 -5.16 11.73 20.01
N LYS A 163 -4.21 11.76 20.95
CA LYS A 163 -3.30 12.89 21.17
C LYS A 163 -2.13 12.97 20.18
N ARG A 164 -1.73 11.86 19.54
CA ARG A 164 -0.55 11.79 18.65
C ARG A 164 -0.85 11.32 17.24
N ARG A 165 -2.11 11.00 16.95
CA ARG A 165 -2.58 10.53 15.64
C ARG A 165 -2.14 11.43 14.48
N GLY A 166 -2.24 12.76 14.63
CA GLY A 166 -1.82 13.70 13.59
C GLY A 166 -0.33 13.61 13.24
N THR A 167 0.55 13.57 14.25
CA THR A 167 2.00 13.45 14.05
C THR A 167 2.38 12.10 13.43
N MET A 168 1.73 11.01 13.83
CA MET A 168 1.97 9.69 13.24
C MET A 168 1.59 9.66 11.77
N ILE A 169 0.40 10.16 11.41
CA ILE A 169 -0.05 10.25 10.03
C ILE A 169 0.90 11.13 9.22
N ALA A 170 1.26 12.32 9.73
CA ALA A 170 2.20 13.21 9.05
C ALA A 170 3.57 12.55 8.82
N THR A 171 4.06 11.76 9.77
CA THR A 171 5.35 11.04 9.62
C THR A 171 5.27 9.94 8.57
N VAL A 172 4.14 9.21 8.50
CA VAL A 172 3.88 8.21 7.46
C VAL A 172 3.87 8.86 6.07
N PHE A 173 3.18 9.99 5.91
CA PHE A 173 3.18 10.74 4.66
C PHE A 173 4.55 11.36 4.35
N ALA A 174 5.34 11.74 5.34
CA ALA A 174 6.69 12.27 5.12
C ALA A 174 7.66 11.23 4.51
N MET A 175 7.36 9.92 4.60
CA MET A 175 8.14 8.87 3.93
C MET A 175 8.13 8.99 2.40
N GLN A 176 7.17 9.70 1.82
CA GLN A 176 7.14 10.04 0.40
C GLN A 176 8.43 10.72 -0.07
N GLY A 177 8.94 11.66 0.73
CA GLY A 177 10.20 12.36 0.42
C GLY A 177 11.40 11.41 0.38
N LEU A 178 11.45 10.42 1.28
CA LEU A 178 12.48 9.38 1.24
C LEU A 178 12.37 8.50 0.01
N GLY A 179 11.14 8.20 -0.45
CA GLY A 179 10.89 7.46 -1.69
C GLY A 179 11.45 8.17 -2.92
N ILE A 180 11.23 9.48 -3.03
CA ILE A 180 11.77 10.32 -4.11
C ILE A 180 13.30 10.32 -4.09
N ILE A 181 13.91 10.55 -2.91
CA ILE A 181 15.37 10.55 -2.76
C ILE A 181 15.94 9.19 -3.16
N ALA A 182 15.33 8.09 -2.70
CA ALA A 182 15.75 6.75 -3.08
C ALA A 182 15.65 6.52 -4.60
N GLY A 183 14.60 7.03 -5.24
CA GLY A 183 14.45 7.02 -6.70
C GLY A 183 15.60 7.70 -7.41
N ALA A 184 15.97 8.90 -6.97
CA ALA A 184 17.07 9.66 -7.54
C ALA A 184 18.43 8.96 -7.33
N VAL A 185 18.70 8.49 -6.10
CA VAL A 185 19.93 7.76 -5.76
C VAL A 185 20.06 6.49 -6.59
N MET A 186 18.99 5.70 -6.69
CA MET A 186 18.99 4.48 -7.49
C MET A 186 19.26 4.76 -8.97
N ALA A 187 18.67 5.82 -9.54
CA ALA A 187 18.95 6.22 -10.91
C ALA A 187 20.42 6.57 -11.12
N ILE A 188 21.04 7.32 -10.19
CA ILE A 188 22.46 7.65 -10.25
C ILE A 188 23.32 6.39 -10.16
N VAL A 189 23.05 5.50 -9.20
CA VAL A 189 23.82 4.27 -8.99
C VAL A 189 23.77 3.36 -10.23
N VAL A 190 22.57 3.15 -10.78
CA VAL A 190 22.37 2.28 -11.95
C VAL A 190 23.05 2.86 -13.19
N LEU A 191 22.89 4.17 -13.45
CA LEU A 191 23.53 4.83 -14.59
C LEU A 191 25.06 4.90 -14.45
N ALA A 192 25.57 5.14 -13.24
CA ALA A 192 27.01 5.15 -12.99
C ALA A 192 27.63 3.76 -13.18
N GLY A 193 26.96 2.71 -12.69
CA GLY A 193 27.39 1.32 -12.86
C GLY A 193 27.32 0.87 -14.33
N ALA A 194 26.32 1.33 -15.08
CA ALA A 194 26.16 1.01 -16.50
C ALA A 194 26.99 1.91 -17.43
N LYS A 195 27.72 2.91 -16.91
CA LYS A 195 28.42 3.92 -17.73
C LYS A 195 29.31 3.32 -18.82
N ASN A 196 30.16 2.36 -18.47
CA ASN A 196 31.08 1.73 -19.43
C ASN A 196 30.28 0.95 -20.48
N SER A 197 29.29 0.17 -20.05
CA SER A 197 28.41 -0.59 -20.95
C SER A 197 27.58 0.30 -21.88
N ILE A 198 27.18 1.50 -21.44
CA ILE A 198 26.45 2.48 -22.27
C ILE A 198 27.39 3.09 -23.33
N LEU A 199 28.66 3.34 -22.97
CA LEU A 199 29.66 3.85 -23.90
C LEU A 199 30.08 2.79 -24.93
N ASP A 200 30.18 1.52 -24.52
CA ASP A 200 30.65 0.42 -25.37
C ASP A 200 29.54 -0.20 -26.23
N ASN A 201 28.35 -0.44 -25.68
CA ASN A 201 27.24 -1.13 -26.35
C ASN A 201 26.07 -0.21 -26.73
N GLY A 202 26.19 1.09 -26.47
CA GLY A 202 25.18 2.09 -26.82
C GLY A 202 23.82 1.90 -26.13
N ALA A 203 22.75 2.15 -26.88
CA ALA A 203 21.38 2.27 -26.39
C ALA A 203 20.82 0.99 -25.71
N SER A 204 21.32 -0.19 -26.06
CA SER A 204 20.87 -1.48 -25.50
C SER A 204 21.13 -1.62 -23.99
N SER A 205 22.14 -0.91 -23.45
CA SER A 205 22.45 -0.94 -22.01
C SER A 205 21.44 -0.15 -21.17
N LEU A 206 20.73 0.83 -21.77
CA LEU A 206 19.68 1.60 -21.09
C LEU A 206 18.47 0.74 -20.73
N GLY A 207 18.23 -0.34 -21.48
CA GLY A 207 17.19 -1.33 -21.22
C GLY A 207 17.27 -1.92 -19.83
N TYR A 208 18.48 -2.33 -19.43
CA TYR A 208 18.71 -2.88 -18.10
C TYR A 208 18.55 -1.81 -17.00
N CYS A 209 18.90 -0.55 -17.30
CA CYS A 209 18.82 0.53 -16.33
C CYS A 209 17.38 0.81 -15.90
N TRP A 210 16.49 1.10 -16.85
CA TRP A 210 15.10 1.46 -16.51
C TRP A 210 14.33 0.27 -15.93
N ARG A 211 14.65 -0.97 -16.36
CA ARG A 211 14.06 -2.18 -15.78
C ARG A 211 14.49 -2.40 -14.35
N THR A 212 15.77 -2.17 -14.03
CA THR A 212 16.27 -2.26 -12.66
C THR A 212 15.61 -1.21 -11.76
N LEU A 213 15.40 0.01 -12.30
CA LEU A 213 14.67 1.06 -11.61
C LEU A 213 13.22 0.67 -11.33
N ALA A 214 12.51 0.11 -12.31
CA ALA A 214 11.16 -0.42 -12.08
C ALA A 214 11.14 -1.56 -11.05
N ALA A 215 12.08 -2.50 -11.14
CA ALA A 215 12.15 -3.66 -10.25
C ALA A 215 12.46 -3.28 -8.80
N PHE A 216 13.28 -2.26 -8.58
CA PHE A 216 13.63 -1.80 -7.23
C PHE A 216 12.40 -1.27 -6.47
N GLY A 217 11.38 -0.76 -7.18
CA GLY A 217 10.10 -0.39 -6.55
C GLY A 217 9.42 -1.54 -5.79
N ALA A 218 9.66 -2.79 -6.19
CA ALA A 218 9.12 -3.97 -5.49
C ALA A 218 9.89 -4.32 -4.21
N VAL A 219 11.16 -3.90 -4.07
CA VAL A 219 12.04 -4.34 -2.96
C VAL A 219 11.58 -3.80 -1.59
N PRO A 220 11.29 -2.50 -1.41
CA PRO A 220 10.75 -1.99 -0.15
C PRO A 220 9.39 -2.61 0.19
N ALA A 221 8.55 -2.84 -0.83
CA ALA A 221 7.25 -3.49 -0.66
C ALA A 221 7.42 -4.94 -0.17
N LEU A 222 8.33 -5.71 -0.78
CA LEU A 222 8.67 -7.08 -0.37
C LEU A 222 9.22 -7.13 1.06
N ALA A 223 10.09 -6.19 1.43
CA ALA A 223 10.57 -6.07 2.80
C ALA A 223 9.41 -5.83 3.78
N ALA A 224 8.42 -5.02 3.38
CA ALA A 224 7.25 -4.73 4.19
C ALA A 224 6.25 -5.90 4.32
N VAL A 225 6.23 -6.85 3.39
CA VAL A 225 5.28 -8.00 3.36
C VAL A 225 5.22 -8.71 4.71
N TYR A 226 6.37 -9.10 5.26
CA TYR A 226 6.41 -9.87 6.49
C TYR A 226 5.75 -9.14 7.66
N TRP A 227 5.93 -7.83 7.75
CA TRP A 227 5.34 -7.03 8.82
C TRP A 227 3.88 -6.69 8.55
N ARG A 228 3.50 -6.40 7.29
CA ARG A 228 2.11 -6.12 6.89
C ARG A 228 1.20 -7.33 7.14
N LEU A 229 1.66 -8.54 6.79
CA LEU A 229 0.91 -9.78 7.02
C LEU A 229 0.77 -10.16 8.51
N LYS A 230 1.63 -9.61 9.37
CA LYS A 230 1.61 -9.83 10.83
C LYS A 230 0.81 -8.79 11.61
N ILE A 231 0.27 -7.77 10.95
CA ILE A 231 -0.62 -6.81 11.63
C ILE A 231 -1.92 -7.54 12.01
N PRO A 232 -2.35 -7.52 13.29
CA PRO A 232 -3.62 -8.09 13.70
C PRO A 232 -4.78 -7.30 13.08
N GLU A 233 -5.95 -7.91 12.97
CA GLU A 233 -7.16 -7.20 12.54
C GLU A 233 -7.42 -6.00 13.45
N THR A 234 -8.01 -4.94 12.92
CA THR A 234 -8.17 -3.73 13.70
C THR A 234 -9.18 -3.92 14.86
N PRO A 235 -8.88 -3.42 16.08
CA PRO A 235 -9.70 -3.67 17.26
C PRO A 235 -11.15 -3.22 17.09
N ARG A 236 -11.36 -2.08 16.41
CA ARG A 236 -12.71 -1.54 16.19
C ARG A 236 -13.49 -2.36 15.16
N TYR A 237 -12.84 -2.84 14.11
CA TYR A 237 -13.48 -3.74 13.15
C TYR A 237 -13.90 -5.07 13.79
N ALA A 238 -13.03 -5.67 14.62
CA ALA A 238 -13.35 -6.90 15.34
C ALA A 238 -14.54 -6.71 16.31
N ILE A 239 -14.56 -5.62 17.08
CA ILE A 239 -15.61 -5.37 18.07
C ILE A 239 -16.92 -4.96 17.41
N ASP A 240 -16.90 -4.00 16.49
CA ASP A 240 -18.11 -3.33 16.00
C ASP A 240 -18.69 -4.02 14.76
N VAL A 241 -17.87 -4.71 13.95
CA VAL A 241 -18.33 -5.41 12.73
C VAL A 241 -18.38 -6.92 12.91
N LEU A 242 -17.29 -7.54 13.39
CA LEU A 242 -17.27 -9.00 13.63
C LEU A 242 -18.05 -9.40 14.90
N LYS A 243 -18.43 -8.42 15.75
CA LYS A 243 -19.09 -8.61 17.05
C LYS A 243 -18.29 -9.50 18.01
N ASP A 244 -16.98 -9.58 17.81
CA ASP A 244 -16.07 -10.34 18.66
C ASP A 244 -15.27 -9.38 19.54
N ALA A 245 -15.77 -9.20 20.77
CA ALA A 245 -15.15 -8.34 21.76
C ALA A 245 -13.83 -8.90 22.30
N GLU A 246 -13.61 -10.22 22.22
CA GLU A 246 -12.40 -10.85 22.72
C GLU A 246 -11.25 -10.72 21.72
N GLU A 247 -11.54 -10.86 20.42
CA GLU A 247 -10.56 -10.66 19.35
C GLU A 247 -10.09 -9.21 19.26
N GLY A 248 -11.00 -8.23 19.42
CA GLY A 248 -10.59 -6.82 19.45
C GLY A 248 -9.75 -6.43 20.66
N ALA A 249 -10.06 -6.97 21.85
CA ALA A 249 -9.24 -6.76 23.04
C ALA A 249 -7.85 -7.40 22.88
N ARG A 250 -7.75 -8.57 22.25
CA ARG A 250 -6.48 -9.23 21.93
C ARG A 250 -5.68 -8.44 20.91
N ALA A 251 -6.29 -7.95 19.83
CA ALA A 251 -5.62 -7.13 18.82
C ALA A 251 -5.04 -5.84 19.43
N ALA A 252 -5.80 -5.17 20.31
CA ALA A 252 -5.34 -3.99 21.05
C ALA A 252 -4.16 -4.35 21.98
N THR A 253 -4.27 -5.45 22.72
CA THR A 253 -3.22 -5.90 23.64
C THR A 253 -1.97 -6.35 22.90
N GLN A 254 -2.10 -7.05 21.77
CA GLN A 254 -0.99 -7.53 20.94
C GLN A 254 -0.24 -6.38 20.28
N PHE A 255 -0.95 -5.32 19.86
CA PHE A 255 -0.34 -4.09 19.38
C PHE A 255 0.46 -3.37 20.48
N LEU A 256 -0.06 -3.34 21.71
CA LEU A 256 0.59 -2.69 22.85
C LEU A 256 1.74 -3.52 23.48
N ALA A 257 1.67 -4.85 23.44
CA ALA A 257 2.55 -5.74 24.21
C ALA A 257 3.92 -6.00 23.56
N SER A 258 4.07 -5.89 22.23
CA SER A 258 5.34 -5.93 21.48
C SER A 258 6.43 -6.96 21.88
N ASP A 259 6.17 -8.03 22.65
CA ASP A 259 7.23 -8.97 23.05
C ASP A 259 6.88 -10.47 23.07
N LYS A 260 5.62 -10.85 22.79
CA LYS A 260 5.28 -12.26 22.52
C LYS A 260 4.31 -12.36 21.35
N LEU A 261 4.85 -12.61 20.16
CA LEU A 261 4.11 -13.14 19.02
C LEU A 261 3.79 -14.60 19.33
N THR A 262 2.72 -14.86 20.08
CA THR A 262 2.14 -16.21 20.15
C THR A 262 1.40 -16.48 18.85
N THR A 263 1.95 -17.41 18.08
CA THR A 263 1.27 -18.07 16.98
C THR A 263 0.32 -19.09 17.59
N ASP A 264 -0.84 -18.65 18.04
CA ASP A 264 -1.96 -19.57 18.28
C ASP A 264 -3.08 -19.28 17.29
N MET A 265 -3.38 -20.34 16.57
CA MET A 265 -4.28 -20.46 15.44
C MET A 265 -5.76 -20.46 15.87
N TYR A 266 -6.62 -20.38 14.83
CA TYR A 266 -8.05 -20.72 14.76
C TYR A 266 -9.00 -19.61 15.25
N SER A 267 -10.14 -19.34 14.60
CA SER A 267 -11.16 -20.29 14.15
C SER A 267 -11.86 -19.81 12.87
N HIS A 268 -12.21 -20.75 11.99
CA HIS A 268 -13.23 -20.54 10.98
C HIS A 268 -14.57 -20.26 11.69
N GLY A 269 -14.88 -18.98 11.88
CA GLY A 269 -16.25 -18.54 12.08
C GLY A 269 -16.99 -18.69 10.77
N ASP A 270 -17.72 -19.79 10.62
CA ASP A 270 -18.68 -20.00 9.54
C ASP A 270 -19.72 -18.87 9.60
N GLY A 271 -19.66 -17.97 8.63
CA GLY A 271 -20.56 -16.82 8.50
C GLY A 271 -20.88 -16.57 7.03
N LYS A 272 -21.29 -17.63 6.32
CA LYS A 272 -21.80 -17.53 4.95
C LYS A 272 -23.13 -16.76 4.92
N SER A 273 -23.32 -16.10 3.78
CA SER A 273 -24.56 -15.53 3.22
C SER A 273 -25.16 -14.29 3.91
N GLY A 274 -25.07 -13.14 3.21
CA GLY A 274 -25.92 -11.96 3.46
C GLY A 274 -25.23 -10.59 3.46
N PHE A 275 -23.89 -10.50 3.38
CA PHE A 275 -23.20 -9.21 3.57
C PHE A 275 -23.40 -8.22 2.39
N PHE A 276 -23.38 -8.71 1.14
CA PHE A 276 -23.58 -7.85 -0.03
C PHE A 276 -24.98 -7.20 -0.06
N GLU A 277 -26.03 -7.91 0.40
CA GLU A 277 -27.39 -7.37 0.49
C GLU A 277 -27.51 -6.27 1.57
N ASN A 278 -26.68 -6.33 2.61
CA ASN A 278 -26.71 -5.38 3.72
C ASN A 278 -25.83 -4.14 3.51
N PHE A 279 -24.79 -4.18 2.67
CA PHE A 279 -23.91 -3.03 2.47
C PHE A 279 -24.62 -1.87 1.78
N SER A 280 -25.27 -2.11 0.63
CA SER A 280 -25.98 -1.05 -0.11
C SER A 280 -27.10 -0.43 0.71
N TYR A 281 -27.87 -1.27 1.43
CA TYR A 281 -28.92 -0.81 2.32
C TYR A 281 -28.35 0.01 3.48
N SER A 282 -27.31 -0.46 4.17
CA SER A 282 -26.70 0.25 5.31
C SER A 282 -26.03 1.55 4.90
N PHE A 283 -25.31 1.55 3.77
CA PHE A 283 -24.67 2.74 3.21
C PHE A 283 -25.72 3.80 2.87
N ARG A 284 -26.75 3.41 2.12
CA ARG A 284 -27.82 4.32 1.70
C ARG A 284 -28.60 4.83 2.90
N ASN A 285 -28.86 4.01 3.91
CA ASN A 285 -29.60 4.39 5.10
C ASN A 285 -28.78 5.21 6.11
N HIS A 286 -27.44 5.10 6.10
CA HIS A 286 -26.56 5.96 6.89
C HIS A 286 -26.38 7.34 6.25
N PHE A 287 -26.09 7.38 4.94
CA PHE A 287 -25.85 8.63 4.22
C PHE A 287 -27.13 9.35 3.76
N ASN A 288 -28.30 8.68 3.74
CA ASN A 288 -29.60 9.36 3.58
C ASN A 288 -30.12 10.01 4.87
N LYS A 289 -29.46 9.83 6.02
CA LYS A 289 -29.84 10.57 7.23
C LYS A 289 -29.31 11.99 7.09
N TRP A 290 -30.16 12.86 6.56
CA TRP A 290 -30.04 14.31 6.48
C TRP A 290 -29.90 15.01 7.85
N ALA A 291 -29.39 14.34 8.88
CA ALA A 291 -29.19 14.90 10.22
C ALA A 291 -27.81 15.59 10.38
N ASN A 292 -26.99 15.65 9.32
CA ASN A 292 -25.67 16.30 9.32
C ASN A 292 -25.42 17.23 8.11
N LEU A 293 -26.49 17.68 7.43
CA LEU A 293 -26.47 18.88 6.59
C LEU A 293 -27.19 20.00 7.34
#